data_AF-A0A8T0NLZ6-F1
#
_entry.id   AF-A0A8T0NLZ6-F1
#
_cell.length_a   1.000
_cell.length_b   1.000
_cell.length_c   1.000
_cell.angle_alpha   90.00
_cell.angle_beta   90.00
_cell.angle_gamma   90.00
#
_symmetry.space_group_name_H-M   'P 1'
#
loop_
_entity.id
_entity.type
_entity.pdbx_description
1 polymer ?
#
loop_
_entity_poly.entity_id
_entity_poly.type
_entity_poly.pdbx_seq_one_letter_code
_entity_poly.pdbx_strand_id
1 'polypeptide(L)'
;MMSSWDEDETAASAAEAATTDIELLKRAWRNEEAAPEILRFDSPLVSRVHEQIQLLEETLDDFADSGVNDLVVSLYQMDLDRTLFLLRSYLRLRLQKIEKYMMHISRFDDLLSRLSPQECQFAKSCAEIMEKHLEQSVLSKLPYGYDSVTRQS
;
A
#
# COMPACT_ATOMS: atom_id res chain seq x y z
N MET A 1 12.40 13.76 39.41
CA MET A 1 11.29 12.81 39.65
C MET A 1 10.03 13.15 38.87
N MET A 2 9.98 14.25 38.10
CA MET A 2 8.83 14.62 37.24
C MET A 2 8.88 14.02 35.83
N SER A 3 10.03 13.49 35.38
CA SER A 3 10.23 12.98 34.02
C SER A 3 9.54 11.63 33.72
N SER A 4 9.29 10.79 34.74
CA SER A 4 8.65 9.47 34.55
C SER A 4 7.17 9.57 34.17
N TRP A 5 6.50 10.67 34.51
CA TRP A 5 5.06 10.85 34.23
C TRP A 5 4.85 11.41 32.83
N ASP A 6 5.74 12.28 32.36
CA ASP A 6 5.72 12.82 30.99
C ASP A 6 6.02 11.72 29.94
N GLU A 7 6.89 10.75 30.27
CA GLU A 7 7.23 9.60 29.41
C GLU A 7 6.07 8.59 29.28
N ASP A 8 5.36 8.29 30.39
CA ASP A 8 4.19 7.40 30.37
C ASP A 8 3.00 8.03 29.63
N GLU A 9 2.79 9.35 29.75
CA GLU A 9 1.71 10.07 29.06
C GLU A 9 1.97 10.19 27.55
N THR A 10 3.23 10.36 27.15
CA THR A 10 3.61 10.34 25.72
C THR A 10 3.52 8.94 25.12
N ALA A 11 3.88 7.88 25.86
CA ALA A 11 3.73 6.50 25.40
C ALA A 11 2.26 6.09 25.20
N ALA A 12 1.37 6.49 26.13
CA ALA A 12 -0.07 6.23 26.00
C ALA A 12 -0.68 6.95 24.79
N SER A 13 -0.34 8.22 24.59
CA SER A 13 -0.79 9.01 23.43
C SER A 13 -0.30 8.43 22.09
N ALA A 14 0.94 7.95 22.03
CA ALA A 14 1.49 7.29 20.85
C ALA A 14 0.77 5.96 20.53
N ALA A 15 0.44 5.17 21.56
CA ALA A 15 -0.32 3.93 21.40
C ALA A 15 -1.74 4.17 20.88
N GLU A 16 -2.43 5.20 21.38
CA GLU A 16 -3.75 5.61 20.88
C GLU A 16 -3.69 6.08 19.42
N ALA A 17 -2.67 6.86 19.04
CA ALA A 17 -2.46 7.26 17.66
C ALA A 17 -2.21 6.05 16.73
N ALA A 18 -1.44 5.05 17.19
CA ALA A 18 -1.18 3.83 16.43
C ALA A 18 -2.45 2.99 16.19
N THR A 19 -3.26 2.81 17.23
CA THR A 19 -4.55 2.12 17.07
C THR A 19 -5.46 2.86 16.09
N THR A 20 -5.45 4.20 16.12
CA THR A 20 -6.21 5.05 15.20
C THR A 20 -5.75 4.90 13.74
N ASP A 21 -4.44 4.90 13.49
CA ASP A 21 -3.90 4.74 12.13
C ASP A 21 -4.22 3.36 11.53
N ILE A 22 -4.17 2.30 12.34
CA ILE A 22 -4.58 0.95 11.90
C ILE A 22 -6.07 0.92 11.54
N GLU A 23 -6.93 1.59 12.29
CA GLU A 23 -8.37 1.69 11.96
C GLU A 23 -8.62 2.48 10.67
N LEU A 24 -7.89 3.58 10.48
CA LEU A 24 -7.92 4.35 9.23
C LEU A 24 -7.47 3.49 8.04
N LEU A 25 -6.41 2.69 8.20
CA LEU A 25 -5.95 1.78 7.17
C LEU A 25 -6.98 0.68 6.87
N LYS A 26 -7.62 0.10 7.90
CA LYS A 26 -8.73 -0.86 7.71
C LYS A 26 -9.88 -0.24 6.92
N ARG A 27 -10.19 1.03 7.17
CA ARG A 27 -11.23 1.75 6.43
C ARG A 27 -10.80 2.01 4.98
N ALA A 28 -9.58 2.48 4.75
CA ALA A 28 -9.04 2.68 3.42
C ALA A 28 -9.03 1.38 2.61
N TRP A 29 -8.62 0.27 3.23
CA TRP A 29 -8.64 -1.05 2.64
C TRP A 29 -10.04 -1.51 2.21
N ARG A 30 -11.04 -1.43 3.11
CA ARG A 30 -12.43 -1.79 2.76
C ARG A 30 -13.02 -0.90 1.66
N ASN A 31 -12.72 0.40 1.72
CA ASN A 31 -13.18 1.34 0.70
C ASN A 31 -12.57 1.01 -0.66
N GLU A 32 -11.27 0.72 -0.69
CA GLU A 32 -10.58 0.30 -1.91
C GLU A 32 -11.18 -1.01 -2.43
N GLU A 33 -11.49 -1.98 -1.57
CA GLU A 33 -12.07 -3.26 -1.99
C GLU A 33 -13.47 -3.08 -2.63
N ALA A 34 -14.28 -2.19 -2.06
CA ALA A 34 -15.63 -1.93 -2.56
C ALA A 34 -15.67 -1.00 -3.79
N ALA A 35 -14.65 -0.17 -4.01
CA ALA A 35 -14.64 0.80 -5.10
C ALA A 35 -14.29 0.14 -6.46
N PRO A 36 -15.03 0.42 -7.54
CA PRO A 36 -14.69 -0.08 -8.87
C PRO A 36 -13.48 0.65 -9.49
N GLU A 37 -13.26 1.91 -9.10
CA GLU A 37 -12.15 2.75 -9.53
C GLU A 37 -11.04 2.82 -8.47
N ILE A 38 -9.87 3.33 -8.86
CA ILE A 38 -8.73 3.56 -7.95
C ILE A 38 -9.01 4.80 -7.08
N LEU A 39 -8.91 4.63 -5.77
CA LEU A 39 -9.07 5.75 -4.83
C LEU A 39 -7.75 6.50 -4.65
N ARG A 40 -7.81 7.67 -3.99
CA ARG A 40 -6.63 8.47 -3.68
C ARG A 40 -5.72 7.75 -2.70
N PHE A 41 -4.43 7.65 -3.05
CA PHE A 41 -3.40 7.11 -2.17
C PHE A 41 -3.17 8.06 -0.99
N ASP A 42 -3.37 7.54 0.23
CA ASP A 42 -3.09 8.25 1.47
C ASP A 42 -1.63 8.00 1.89
N SER A 43 -0.71 8.73 1.26
CA SER A 43 0.73 8.60 1.54
C SER A 43 1.09 8.89 3.00
N PRO A 44 0.53 9.93 3.67
CA PRO A 44 0.79 10.16 5.08
C PRO A 44 0.38 8.99 5.97
N LEU A 45 -0.81 8.42 5.76
CA LEU A 45 -1.29 7.28 6.54
C LEU A 45 -0.40 6.05 6.35
N VAL A 46 -0.08 5.71 5.09
CA VAL A 46 0.76 4.55 4.78
C VAL A 46 2.17 4.70 5.38
N SER A 47 2.74 5.91 5.35
CA SER A 47 4.06 6.18 5.98
C SER A 47 4.01 5.92 7.48
N ARG A 48 3.02 6.50 8.19
CA ARG A 48 2.91 6.31 9.64
C ARG A 48 2.69 4.86 10.05
N VAL A 49 1.83 4.13 9.32
CA VAL A 49 1.64 2.69 9.59
C VAL A 49 2.92 1.89 9.31
N HIS A 50 3.67 2.24 8.27
CA HIS A 50 4.95 1.59 8.00
C HIS A 50 5.97 1.86 9.12
N GLU A 51 6.08 3.11 9.59
CA GLU A 51 6.94 3.48 10.71
C GLU A 51 6.54 2.74 12.00
N GLN A 52 5.24 2.61 12.28
CA GLN A 52 4.73 1.83 13.42
C GLN A 52 5.10 0.35 13.33
N ILE A 53 5.03 -0.24 12.14
CA ILE A 53 5.46 -1.63 11.90
C ILE A 53 6.96 -1.77 12.18
N GLN A 54 7.80 -0.86 11.69
CA GLN A 54 9.24 -0.90 11.91
C GLN A 54 9.60 -0.78 13.40
N LEU A 55 8.97 0.15 14.11
CA LEU A 55 9.19 0.28 15.56
C LEU A 55 8.78 -0.98 16.32
N LEU A 56 7.69 -1.63 15.89
CA LEU A 56 7.23 -2.87 16.51
C LEU A 56 8.16 -4.05 16.20
N GLU A 57 8.74 -4.11 15.00
CA GLU A 57 9.79 -5.07 14.65
C GLU A 57 11.02 -4.90 15.55
N GLU A 58 11.51 -3.66 15.72
CA GLU A 58 12.64 -3.35 16.60
C GLU A 58 12.36 -3.71 18.07
N THR A 59 11.15 -3.39 18.56
CA THR A 59 10.72 -3.74 19.92
C THR A 59 10.70 -5.25 20.14
N LEU A 60 10.30 -6.02 19.13
CA LEU A 60 10.23 -7.48 19.21
C LEU A 60 11.63 -8.11 19.23
N ASP A 61 12.56 -7.54 18.47
CA ASP A 61 13.97 -7.94 18.49
C ASP A 61 14.58 -7.70 19.90
N ASP A 62 14.28 -6.55 20.52
CA ASP A 62 14.71 -6.25 21.89
C ASP A 62 14.11 -7.22 22.93
N PHE A 63 12.89 -7.69 22.71
CA PHE A 63 12.25 -8.69 23.58
C PHE A 63 12.93 -10.05 23.54
N ALA A 64 13.55 -10.42 22.42
CA ALA A 64 14.29 -11.67 22.29
C ALA A 64 15.51 -11.71 23.24
N ASP A 65 16.15 -10.56 23.47
CA ASP A 65 17.36 -10.45 24.30
C ASP A 65 17.08 -10.14 25.78
N SER A 66 15.90 -9.61 26.10
CA SER A 66 15.57 -9.08 27.43
C SER A 66 14.83 -10.06 28.37
N GLY A 67 14.55 -11.29 27.92
CA GLY A 67 13.91 -12.32 28.74
C GLY A 67 12.45 -12.05 29.07
N VAL A 68 11.76 -11.30 28.19
CA VAL A 68 10.32 -11.05 28.26
C VAL A 68 9.53 -12.36 28.14
N ASN A 69 8.36 -12.43 28.77
CA ASN A 69 7.53 -13.62 28.75
C ASN A 69 7.12 -14.01 27.32
N ASP A 70 7.34 -15.28 26.95
CA ASP A 70 7.02 -15.83 25.62
C ASP A 70 5.58 -15.55 25.15
N LEU A 71 4.60 -15.54 26.05
CA LEU A 71 3.20 -15.26 25.68
C LEU A 71 3.01 -13.80 25.25
N VAL A 72 3.74 -12.87 25.88
CA VAL A 72 3.71 -11.45 25.53
C VAL A 72 4.36 -11.25 24.18
N VAL A 73 5.54 -11.83 23.96
CA VAL A 73 6.25 -11.80 22.66
C VAL A 73 5.35 -12.36 21.56
N SER A 74 4.69 -13.49 21.79
CA SER A 74 3.77 -14.09 20.82
C SER A 74 2.56 -13.20 20.50
N LEU A 75 2.04 -12.45 21.48
CA LEU A 75 0.92 -11.53 21.25
C LEU A 75 1.35 -10.37 20.33
N TYR A 76 2.50 -9.77 20.60
CA TYR A 76 3.04 -8.68 19.76
C TYR A 76 3.36 -9.16 18.35
N GLN A 77 3.96 -10.35 18.18
CA GLN A 77 4.19 -10.95 16.87
C GLN A 77 2.87 -11.15 16.09
N MET A 78 1.82 -11.65 16.75
CA MET A 78 0.51 -11.83 16.10
C MET A 78 -0.08 -10.51 15.60
N ASP A 79 0.04 -9.45 16.39
CA ASP A 79 -0.50 -8.14 16.01
C ASP A 79 0.35 -7.46 14.92
N LEU A 80 1.67 -7.66 14.94
CA LEU A 80 2.57 -7.30 13.85
C LEU A 80 2.16 -8.00 12.54
N ASP A 81 1.99 -9.32 12.57
CA ASP A 81 1.60 -10.12 11.41
C ASP A 81 0.26 -9.68 10.82
N ARG A 82 -0.72 -9.36 11.68
CA ARG A 82 -2.04 -8.84 11.27
C ARG A 82 -1.91 -7.47 10.59
N THR A 83 -1.09 -6.59 11.14
CA THR A 83 -0.90 -5.23 10.60
C THR A 83 -0.15 -5.26 9.27
N LEU A 84 0.90 -6.08 9.19
CA LEU A 84 1.62 -6.37 7.95
C LEU A 84 0.70 -6.98 6.89
N PHE A 85 -0.13 -7.95 7.25
CA PHE A 85 -1.11 -8.52 6.33
C PHE A 85 -2.05 -7.45 5.78
N LEU A 86 -2.60 -6.59 6.64
CA LEU A 86 -3.52 -5.53 6.24
C LEU A 86 -2.86 -4.55 5.26
N LEU A 87 -1.67 -4.04 5.59
CA LEU A 87 -0.93 -3.12 4.74
C LEU A 87 -0.60 -3.75 3.39
N ARG A 88 -0.06 -4.98 3.39
CA ARG A 88 0.28 -5.72 2.16
C ARG A 88 -0.96 -6.01 1.32
N SER A 89 -2.08 -6.36 1.95
CA SER A 89 -3.36 -6.62 1.28
C SER A 89 -3.88 -5.36 0.59
N TYR A 90 -3.86 -4.22 1.28
CA TYR A 90 -4.23 -2.91 0.71
C TYR A 90 -3.37 -2.53 -0.50
N LEU A 91 -2.05 -2.62 -0.38
CA LEU A 91 -1.15 -2.27 -1.49
C LEU A 91 -1.32 -3.22 -2.69
N ARG A 92 -1.47 -4.53 -2.46
CA ARG A 92 -1.69 -5.51 -3.54
C ARG A 92 -3.00 -5.24 -4.28
N LEU A 93 -4.07 -4.95 -3.54
CA LEU A 93 -5.38 -4.64 -4.13
C LEU A 93 -5.29 -3.42 -5.07
N ARG A 94 -4.56 -2.38 -4.65
CA ARG A 94 -4.33 -1.20 -5.48
C ARG A 94 -3.53 -1.53 -6.73
N LEU A 95 -2.44 -2.29 -6.61
CA LEU A 95 -1.63 -2.73 -7.77
C LEU A 95 -2.47 -3.54 -8.77
N GLN A 96 -3.34 -4.44 -8.30
CA GLN A 96 -4.24 -5.20 -9.17
C GLN A 96 -5.20 -4.29 -9.95
N LYS A 97 -5.76 -3.26 -9.31
CA LYS A 97 -6.61 -2.27 -10.01
C LYS A 97 -5.82 -1.46 -11.03
N ILE A 98 -4.60 -1.05 -10.67
CA ILE A 98 -3.72 -0.28 -11.56
C ILE A 98 -3.38 -1.12 -12.81
N GLU A 99 -2.98 -2.38 -12.62
CA GLU A 99 -2.68 -3.29 -13.72
C GLU A 99 -3.91 -3.48 -14.63
N LYS A 100 -5.09 -3.71 -14.04
CA LYS A 100 -6.34 -3.91 -14.79
C LYS A 100 -6.77 -2.68 -15.60
N TYR A 101 -6.56 -1.48 -15.07
CA TYR A 101 -7.03 -0.23 -15.67
C TYR A 101 -5.90 0.68 -16.17
N MET A 102 -4.70 0.14 -16.42
CA MET A 102 -3.48 0.91 -16.75
C MET A 102 -3.68 1.88 -17.93
N MET A 103 -4.37 1.46 -18.99
CA MET A 103 -4.61 2.31 -20.17
C MET A 103 -5.59 3.45 -19.87
N HIS A 104 -6.56 3.22 -19.00
CA HIS A 104 -7.51 4.24 -18.57
C HIS A 104 -6.84 5.24 -17.64
N ILE A 105 -6.09 4.76 -16.65
CA ILE A 105 -5.37 5.60 -15.69
C ILE A 105 -4.37 6.52 -16.42
N SER A 106 -3.62 6.00 -17.38
CA SER A 106 -2.65 6.80 -18.16
C SER A 106 -3.26 7.91 -19.03
N ARG A 107 -4.58 7.89 -19.26
CA ARG A 107 -5.28 8.92 -20.06
C ARG A 107 -5.79 10.10 -19.24
N PHE A 108 -5.97 9.92 -17.92
CA PHE A 108 -6.61 10.91 -17.07
C PHE A 108 -5.67 11.37 -15.96
N ASP A 109 -5.27 12.65 -16.01
CA ASP A 109 -4.38 13.26 -15.02
C ASP A 109 -4.94 13.22 -13.60
N ASP A 110 -6.27 13.31 -13.45
CA ASP A 110 -6.93 13.14 -12.14
C ASP A 110 -6.60 11.79 -11.52
N LEU A 111 -6.65 10.70 -12.30
CA LEU A 111 -6.36 9.36 -11.81
C LEU A 111 -4.88 9.20 -11.50
N LEU A 112 -3.98 9.74 -12.33
CA LEU A 112 -2.55 9.73 -12.04
C LEU A 112 -2.22 10.45 -10.73
N SER A 113 -2.95 11.53 -10.39
CA SER A 113 -2.78 12.23 -9.12
C SER A 113 -3.18 11.41 -7.88
N ARG A 114 -3.95 10.33 -8.07
CA ARG A 114 -4.39 9.41 -7.01
C ARG A 114 -3.37 8.33 -6.69
N LEU A 115 -2.31 8.18 -7.48
CA LEU A 115 -1.30 7.13 -7.33
C LEU A 115 -0.12 7.61 -6.49
N SER A 116 0.53 6.69 -5.77
CA SER A 116 1.85 6.95 -5.21
C SER A 116 2.92 7.08 -6.32
N PRO A 117 4.10 7.68 -6.05
CA PRO A 117 5.19 7.75 -7.02
C PRO A 117 5.61 6.37 -7.54
N GLN A 118 5.62 5.35 -6.67
CA GLN A 118 5.96 3.97 -7.00
C GLN A 118 4.85 3.32 -7.83
N GLU A 119 3.58 3.56 -7.49
CA GLU A 119 2.43 3.11 -8.27
C GLU A 119 2.43 3.71 -9.68
N CYS A 120 2.80 4.99 -9.82
CA CYS A 120 2.96 5.66 -11.11
C CYS A 120 4.05 5.00 -11.98
N GLN A 121 5.19 4.65 -11.37
CA GLN A 121 6.25 3.93 -12.08
C GLN A 121 5.77 2.55 -12.53
N PHE A 122 5.10 1.81 -11.64
CA PHE A 122 4.52 0.51 -11.95
C PHE A 122 3.51 0.59 -13.10
N ALA A 123 2.58 1.56 -13.06
CA ALA A 123 1.57 1.76 -14.11
C ALA A 123 2.22 2.00 -15.49
N LYS A 124 3.26 2.84 -15.55
CA LYS A 124 4.02 3.11 -16.77
C LYS A 124 4.71 1.85 -17.29
N SER A 125 5.43 1.13 -16.43
CA SER A 125 6.10 -0.10 -16.82
C SER A 125 5.13 -1.17 -17.31
N CYS A 126 3.98 -1.35 -16.66
CA CYS A 126 2.94 -2.28 -17.11
C CYS A 126 2.40 -1.91 -18.50
N ALA A 127 2.11 -0.62 -18.73
CA ALA A 127 1.62 -0.15 -20.02
C ALA A 127 2.65 -0.40 -21.14
N GLU A 128 3.93 -0.05 -20.91
CA GLU A 128 5.01 -0.27 -21.87
C GLU A 128 5.24 -1.76 -22.19
N ILE A 129 5.20 -2.63 -21.17
CA ILE A 129 5.35 -4.08 -21.36
C ILE A 129 4.19 -4.63 -22.19
N MET A 130 2.96 -4.21 -21.88
CA MET A 130 1.77 -4.65 -22.62
C MET A 130 1.81 -4.19 -24.09
N GLU A 131 2.16 -2.92 -24.32
CA GLU A 131 2.27 -2.35 -25.67
C GLU A 131 3.28 -3.13 -26.51
N LYS A 132 4.51 -3.31 -26.00
CA LYS A 132 5.56 -4.10 -26.68
C LYS A 132 5.12 -5.53 -26.97
N HIS A 133 4.46 -6.18 -26.01
CA HIS A 133 3.99 -7.55 -26.19
C HIS A 133 2.92 -7.66 -27.29
N LEU A 134 1.98 -6.73 -27.34
CA LEU A 134 0.92 -6.71 -28.35
C LEU A 134 1.46 -6.36 -29.74
N GLU A 135 2.39 -5.40 -29.83
CA GLU A 135 3.08 -5.03 -31.07
C GLU A 135 3.78 -6.22 -31.73
N GLN A 136 4.58 -6.94 -30.94
CA GLN A 136 5.35 -8.10 -31.39
C GLN A 136 4.46 -9.29 -31.75
N SER A 137 3.37 -9.51 -31.00
CA SER A 137 2.54 -10.70 -31.16
C SER A 137 1.54 -10.58 -32.31
N VAL A 138 0.80 -9.47 -32.35
CA VAL A 138 -0.42 -9.33 -33.18
C VAL A 138 -0.46 -8.03 -33.97
N LEU A 139 -0.21 -6.86 -33.36
CA LEU A 139 -0.56 -5.57 -33.99
C LEU A 139 0.23 -5.28 -35.26
N SER A 140 1.50 -5.68 -35.32
CA SER A 140 2.34 -5.57 -36.52
C SER A 140 1.83 -6.36 -37.72
N LYS A 141 0.91 -7.31 -37.51
CA LYS A 141 0.31 -8.15 -38.54
C LYS A 141 -1.09 -7.68 -38.95
N LEU A 142 -1.63 -6.66 -38.28
CA LEU A 142 -2.98 -6.17 -38.55
C LEU A 142 -3.00 -5.16 -39.71
N PRO A 143 -4.12 -5.06 -40.45
CA PRO A 143 -4.30 -4.05 -41.48
C PRO A 143 -4.20 -2.62 -40.93
N TYR A 144 -3.89 -1.67 -41.82
CA TYR A 144 -3.78 -0.24 -41.49
C TYR A 144 -5.00 0.27 -40.70
N GLY A 145 -4.74 0.96 -39.60
CA GLY A 145 -5.78 1.53 -38.72
C GLY A 145 -6.15 0.65 -37.52
N TYR A 146 -5.68 -0.60 -37.46
CA TYR A 146 -5.87 -1.53 -36.33
C TYR A 146 -4.55 -1.89 -35.63
N ASP A 147 -3.47 -1.19 -35.95
CA ASP A 147 -2.09 -1.44 -35.52
C ASP A 147 -1.74 -0.78 -34.17
N SER A 148 -2.70 -0.12 -33.50
CA SER A 148 -2.45 0.64 -32.27
C SER A 148 -3.36 0.20 -31.13
N VAL A 149 -2.78 0.06 -29.93
CA VAL A 149 -3.50 -0.25 -28.67
C VAL A 149 -4.38 0.92 -28.21
N THR A 150 -3.97 2.15 -28.49
CA THR A 150 -4.58 3.36 -27.93
C THR A 150 -5.63 3.97 -28.85
N ARG A 151 -5.59 3.65 -30.14
CA ARG A 151 -6.48 4.20 -31.15
C ARG A 151 -7.79 3.41 -31.17
N GLN A 152 -8.79 3.91 -30.45
CA GLN A 152 -10.18 3.41 -30.55
C GLN A 152 -10.92 4.19 -31.64
N SER A 153 -11.66 3.46 -32.48
CA SER A 153 -12.44 3.98 -33.63
C SER A 153 -13.49 5.01 -33.23
#